data_AF-A0A8K0CCM4-F1
#
_entry.id   AF-A0A8K0CCM4-F1
#
_cell.length_a   1.000
_cell.length_b   1.000
_cell.length_c   1.000
_cell.angle_alpha   90.00
_cell.angle_beta   90.00
_cell.angle_gamma   90.00
#
_symmetry.space_group_name_H-M   'P 1'
#
loop_
_entity.id
_entity.type
_entity.pdbx_description
1 polymer ?
#
loop_
_entity_poly.entity_id
_entity_poly.type
_entity_poly.pdbx_seq_one_letter_code
_entity_poly.pdbx_strand_id
1 'polypeptide(L)'
;MGLINYKFMCTLQIWNPILESFDKVNVVLQSKTITIDKASELMKGLIRQMQDIRETVDNVFEKAKKVCEECDINDNFPEQRRKQVKRHNLSKSLDAGYDITPQQSFKIQINEAIHKMISEFTWRFEKLHNIYNLFNFLTVEDITKYSVEELKKYAADLCIKYSADINATEFWAELETLKSQVVAPELFVKCECQSSLGLLQAVKKQNPDRPWAVQENRNPQQFQHLLLAIKNNIKRTSLT
;
A
#
# COMPACT_ATOMS: atom_id res chain seq x y z
N MET A 1 28.37 -29.63 10.00
CA MET A 1 27.98 -28.78 8.86
C MET A 1 27.95 -27.35 9.38
N GLY A 2 28.86 -26.49 8.91
CA GLY A 2 28.97 -25.11 9.40
C GLY A 2 27.70 -24.31 9.08
N LEU A 3 27.20 -23.55 10.06
CA LEU A 3 26.09 -22.61 9.89
C LEU A 3 26.39 -21.55 8.81
N ILE A 4 27.67 -21.21 8.66
CA ILE A 4 28.19 -20.27 7.66
C ILE A 4 28.66 -21.08 6.45
N ASN A 5 27.94 -20.97 5.33
CA ASN A 5 28.23 -21.63 4.06
C ASN A 5 27.75 -20.74 2.89
N TYR A 6 28.06 -21.13 1.64
CA TYR A 6 27.68 -20.33 0.47
C TYR A 6 26.17 -20.05 0.35
N LYS A 7 25.31 -21.02 0.69
CA LYS A 7 23.85 -20.82 0.70
C LYS A 7 23.45 -19.75 1.73
N PHE A 8 24.06 -19.75 2.90
CA PHE A 8 23.86 -18.72 3.92
C PHE A 8 24.30 -17.33 3.42
N MET A 9 25.46 -17.23 2.76
CA MET A 9 25.92 -15.97 2.16
C MET A 9 24.96 -15.46 1.08
N CYS A 10 24.49 -16.34 0.18
CA CYS A 10 23.48 -15.97 -0.82
C CYS A 10 22.19 -15.47 -0.16
N THR A 11 21.78 -16.12 0.92
CA THR A 11 20.59 -15.75 1.71
C THR A 11 20.75 -14.34 2.28
N LEU A 12 21.89 -14.03 2.92
CA LEU A 12 22.15 -12.69 3.46
C LEU A 12 22.17 -11.61 2.36
N GLN A 13 22.83 -11.89 1.23
CA GLN A 13 22.93 -10.96 0.11
C GLN A 13 21.56 -10.60 -0.49
N ILE A 14 20.57 -11.48 -0.38
CA ILE A 14 19.17 -11.22 -0.80
C ILE A 14 18.36 -10.54 0.30
N TRP A 15 18.38 -11.09 1.52
CA TRP A 15 17.47 -10.62 2.56
C TRP A 15 17.85 -9.26 3.13
N ASN A 16 19.14 -8.91 3.17
CA ASN A 16 19.59 -7.60 3.66
C ASN A 16 18.91 -6.43 2.92
N PRO A 17 19.01 -6.30 1.58
CA PRO A 17 18.35 -5.20 0.87
C PRO A 17 16.82 -5.26 0.95
N ILE A 18 16.22 -6.46 1.02
CA ILE A 18 14.77 -6.62 1.17
C ILE A 18 14.31 -6.07 2.52
N LEU A 19 14.94 -6.51 3.61
CA LEU A 19 14.57 -6.11 4.97
C LEU A 19 14.84 -4.63 5.21
N GLU A 20 15.95 -4.10 4.69
CA GLU A 20 16.28 -2.68 4.79
C GLU A 20 15.23 -1.80 4.07
N SER A 21 14.83 -2.19 2.86
CA SER A 21 13.79 -1.50 2.09
C SER A 21 12.45 -1.53 2.82
N PHE A 22 12.09 -2.69 3.36
CA PHE A 22 10.85 -2.88 4.10
C PHE A 22 10.83 -2.04 5.38
N ASP A 23 11.91 -2.06 6.16
CA ASP A 23 12.00 -1.33 7.43
C ASP A 23 11.88 0.18 7.22
N LYS A 24 12.60 0.74 6.24
CA LYS A 24 12.51 2.17 5.89
C LYS A 24 11.08 2.60 5.60
N VAL A 25 10.37 1.83 4.77
CA VAL A 25 8.98 2.15 4.41
C VAL A 25 8.06 1.96 5.61
N ASN A 26 8.24 0.90 6.40
CA ASN A 26 7.44 0.62 7.59
C ASN A 26 7.54 1.74 8.64
N VAL A 27 8.76 2.23 8.91
CA VAL A 27 8.99 3.37 9.82
C VAL A 27 8.22 4.61 9.36
N VAL A 28 8.27 4.92 8.05
CA VAL A 28 7.59 6.11 7.52
C VAL A 28 6.06 5.93 7.54
N LEU A 29 5.55 4.74 7.21
CA LEU A 29 4.11 4.44 7.24
C LEU A 29 3.52 4.54 8.66
N GLN A 30 4.32 4.27 9.69
CA GLN A 30 3.90 4.39 11.09
C GLN A 30 3.94 5.83 11.61
N SER A 31 4.40 6.80 10.80
CA SER A 31 4.36 8.21 11.16
C SER A 31 2.92 8.72 11.27
N LYS A 32 2.62 9.46 12.33
CA LYS A 32 1.30 10.08 12.55
C LYS A 32 0.94 11.16 11.52
N THR A 33 1.93 11.66 10.77
CA THR A 33 1.77 12.77 9.82
C THR A 33 1.63 12.32 8.38
N ILE A 34 1.66 11.00 8.11
CA ILE A 34 1.60 10.50 6.75
C ILE A 34 0.18 10.61 6.18
N THR A 35 0.09 11.11 4.95
CA THR A 35 -1.16 11.17 4.18
C THR A 35 -1.32 9.91 3.32
N ILE A 36 -2.56 9.58 2.95
CA ILE A 36 -2.87 8.32 2.23
C ILE A 36 -2.21 8.28 0.84
N ASP A 37 -2.07 9.43 0.17
CA ASP A 37 -1.34 9.57 -1.10
C ASP A 37 0.15 9.23 -0.94
N LYS A 38 0.81 9.80 0.07
CA LYS A 38 2.23 9.50 0.37
C LYS A 38 2.42 8.04 0.75
N ALA A 39 1.52 7.49 1.55
CA ALA A 39 1.55 6.07 1.91
C ALA A 39 1.43 5.16 0.67
N SER A 40 0.56 5.54 -0.27
CA SER A 40 0.40 4.83 -1.54
C SER A 40 1.67 4.89 -2.40
N GLU A 41 2.27 6.08 -2.56
CA GLU A 41 3.51 6.23 -3.32
C GLU A 41 4.71 5.48 -2.69
N LEU A 42 4.78 5.42 -1.35
CA LEU A 42 5.79 4.60 -0.66
C LEU A 42 5.61 3.11 -0.94
N MET A 43 4.37 2.60 -0.93
CA MET A 43 4.11 1.21 -1.32
C MET A 43 4.48 0.93 -2.76
N LYS A 44 4.18 1.87 -3.67
CA LYS A 44 4.58 1.77 -5.08
C LYS A 44 6.09 1.75 -5.25
N GLY A 45 6.82 2.57 -4.49
CA GLY A 45 8.28 2.55 -4.44
C GLY A 45 8.84 1.22 -3.94
N LEU A 46 8.26 0.66 -2.87
CA LEU A 46 8.66 -0.64 -2.34
C LEU A 46 8.44 -1.78 -3.35
N ILE A 47 7.33 -1.76 -4.08
CA ILE A 47 7.04 -2.74 -5.14
C ILE A 47 8.13 -2.70 -6.21
N ARG A 48 8.52 -1.51 -6.67
CA ARG A 48 9.61 -1.34 -7.66
C ARG A 48 10.93 -1.91 -7.14
N GLN A 49 11.29 -1.62 -5.88
CA GLN A 49 12.50 -2.18 -5.26
C GLN A 49 12.47 -3.71 -5.23
N MET A 50 11.33 -4.34 -4.93
CA MET A 50 11.21 -5.81 -4.96
C MET A 50 11.34 -6.36 -6.40
N GLN A 51 10.83 -5.64 -7.40
CA GLN A 51 10.99 -6.00 -8.81
C GLN A 51 12.46 -5.92 -9.24
N ASP A 52 13.16 -4.85 -8.88
CA ASP A 52 14.59 -4.67 -9.18
C ASP A 52 15.45 -5.77 -8.52
N ILE A 53 15.15 -6.11 -7.26
CA ILE A 53 15.84 -7.21 -6.56
C ILE A 53 15.59 -8.53 -7.30
N ARG A 54 14.36 -8.79 -7.75
CA ARG A 54 14.01 -10.00 -8.52
C ARG A 54 14.81 -10.11 -9.82
N GLU A 55 14.93 -9.02 -10.56
CA GLU A 55 15.66 -8.98 -11.84
C GLU A 55 17.17 -9.16 -11.65
N THR A 56 17.68 -8.78 -10.49
CA THR A 56 19.11 -8.85 -10.15
C THR A 56 19.50 -10.04 -9.27
N VAL A 57 18.60 -11.02 -9.06
CA VAL A 57 18.87 -12.21 -8.22
C VAL A 57 20.11 -12.97 -8.69
N ASP A 58 20.40 -13.03 -10.00
CA ASP A 58 21.58 -13.73 -10.49
C ASP A 58 22.89 -13.10 -10.01
N ASN A 59 22.93 -11.78 -9.85
CA ASN A 59 24.09 -11.04 -9.36
C ASN A 59 24.40 -11.38 -7.88
N VAL A 60 23.41 -11.88 -7.13
CA VAL A 60 23.59 -12.31 -5.73
C VAL A 60 24.61 -13.42 -5.64
N PHE A 61 24.58 -14.38 -6.58
CA PHE A 61 25.49 -15.51 -6.57
C PHE A 61 26.93 -15.04 -6.74
N GLU A 62 27.19 -14.14 -7.70
CA GLU A 62 28.53 -13.58 -7.90
C GLU A 62 29.01 -12.75 -6.70
N LYS A 63 28.12 -11.95 -6.09
CA LYS A 63 28.45 -11.20 -4.87
C LYS A 63 28.77 -12.12 -3.69
N ALA A 64 27.99 -13.17 -3.51
CA ALA A 64 28.19 -14.14 -2.45
C ALA A 64 29.50 -14.93 -2.65
N LYS A 65 29.88 -15.24 -3.89
CA LYS A 65 31.15 -15.91 -4.21
C LYS A 65 32.34 -15.06 -3.76
N LYS A 66 32.35 -13.78 -4.13
CA LYS A 66 33.42 -12.84 -3.70
C LYS A 66 33.57 -12.79 -2.19
N VAL A 67 32.45 -12.70 -1.45
CA VAL A 67 32.47 -12.71 0.02
C VAL A 67 32.96 -14.06 0.57
N CYS A 68 32.59 -15.17 -0.05
CA CYS A 68 33.09 -16.50 0.32
C CYS A 68 34.59 -16.64 0.10
N GLU A 69 35.12 -16.14 -1.03
CA GLU A 69 36.56 -16.10 -1.33
C GLU A 69 37.33 -15.27 -0.29
N GLU A 70 36.82 -14.09 0.08
CA GLU A 70 37.40 -13.22 1.11
C GLU A 70 37.40 -13.86 2.51
N CYS A 71 36.43 -14.73 2.79
CA CYS A 71 36.23 -15.36 4.09
C CYS A 71 36.77 -16.79 4.18
N ASP A 72 37.45 -17.29 3.13
CA ASP A 72 37.93 -18.69 3.02
C ASP A 72 36.81 -19.74 3.23
N ILE A 73 35.63 -19.47 2.63
CA ILE A 73 34.45 -20.35 2.68
C ILE A 73 34.27 -21.00 1.31
N ASN A 74 33.96 -22.30 1.29
CA ASN A 74 33.60 -23.02 0.07
C ASN A 74 32.38 -22.36 -0.62
N ASP A 75 32.53 -22.02 -1.90
CA ASP A 75 31.59 -21.29 -2.75
C ASP A 75 30.56 -22.19 -3.46
N ASN A 76 30.53 -23.49 -3.12
CA ASN A 76 29.60 -24.46 -3.69
C ASN A 76 28.37 -24.67 -2.81
N PHE A 77 27.21 -24.84 -3.45
CA PHE A 77 26.01 -25.28 -2.75
C PHE A 77 26.24 -26.68 -2.17
N PRO A 78 25.77 -26.96 -0.93
CA PRO A 78 25.88 -28.29 -0.36
C PRO A 78 25.14 -29.30 -1.24
N GLU A 79 25.80 -30.39 -1.60
CA GLU A 79 25.19 -31.45 -2.39
C GLU A 79 23.97 -32.02 -1.65
N GLN A 80 22.80 -31.91 -2.26
CA GLN A 80 21.62 -32.61 -1.77
C GLN A 80 21.74 -34.09 -2.13
N ARG A 81 21.61 -34.96 -1.12
CA ARG A 81 21.55 -36.42 -1.33
C ARG A 81 20.42 -36.74 -2.30
N ARG A 82 20.76 -37.14 -3.54
CA ARG A 82 19.78 -37.61 -4.51
C ARG A 82 19.13 -38.89 -3.96
N LYS A 83 17.83 -38.83 -3.63
CA LYS A 83 17.07 -40.06 -3.29
C LYS A 83 16.96 -40.89 -4.56
N GLN A 84 17.66 -42.02 -4.61
CA GLN A 84 17.40 -43.00 -5.65
C GLN A 84 16.02 -43.62 -5.39
N VAL A 85 15.05 -43.28 -6.24
CA VAL A 85 13.76 -43.97 -6.28
C VAL A 85 14.00 -45.31 -6.98
N LYS A 86 13.63 -46.44 -6.34
CA LYS A 86 13.66 -47.75 -7.00
C LYS A 86 12.72 -47.71 -8.20
N ARG A 87 13.27 -47.81 -9.42
CA ARG A 87 12.50 -47.90 -10.65
C ARG A 87 11.92 -49.31 -10.75
N HIS A 88 10.59 -49.43 -10.88
CA HIS A 88 9.99 -50.69 -11.30
C HIS A 88 10.27 -50.88 -12.79
N ASN A 89 10.65 -52.09 -13.21
CA ASN A 89 10.93 -52.43 -14.61
C ASN A 89 9.66 -52.24 -15.45
N LEU A 90 9.51 -51.07 -16.09
CA LEU A 90 8.62 -50.87 -17.23
C LEU A 90 9.36 -49.98 -18.23
N SER A 91 9.27 -50.37 -19.50
CA SER A 91 9.95 -49.84 -20.68
C SER A 91 10.36 -48.36 -20.61
N LYS A 92 11.61 -48.08 -21.00
CA LYS A 92 12.25 -46.76 -21.21
C LYS A 92 11.25 -45.63 -21.50
N SER A 93 10.74 -44.99 -20.47
CA SER A 93 10.39 -43.59 -20.54
C SER A 93 11.66 -42.81 -20.20
N LEU A 94 12.17 -42.05 -21.17
CA LEU A 94 13.09 -40.94 -20.90
C LEU A 94 12.29 -39.81 -20.25
N ASP A 95 11.73 -40.07 -19.07
CA ASP A 95 11.33 -38.97 -18.21
C ASP A 95 12.64 -38.44 -17.61
N ALA A 96 13.29 -37.57 -18.39
CA ALA A 96 14.30 -36.67 -17.90
C ALA A 96 13.60 -35.68 -16.96
N GLY A 97 13.21 -36.18 -15.78
CA GLY A 97 12.80 -35.33 -14.68
C GLY A 97 13.86 -34.25 -14.55
N TYR A 98 13.45 -32.99 -14.73
CA TYR A 98 14.33 -31.83 -14.74
C TYR A 98 15.23 -31.92 -13.50
N ASP A 99 16.52 -32.22 -13.68
CA ASP A 99 17.50 -32.29 -12.60
C ASP A 99 17.80 -30.84 -12.16
N ILE A 100 16.90 -30.25 -11.36
CA ILE A 100 17.03 -28.89 -10.83
C ILE A 100 18.27 -28.86 -9.92
N THR A 101 19.24 -27.99 -10.23
CA THR A 101 20.43 -27.86 -9.39
C THR A 101 20.08 -27.23 -8.04
N PRO A 102 20.88 -27.46 -6.97
CA PRO A 102 20.64 -26.80 -5.69
C PRO A 102 20.56 -25.27 -5.78
N GLN A 103 21.35 -24.65 -6.66
CA GLN A 103 21.31 -23.22 -6.94
C GLN A 103 20.00 -22.80 -7.64
N GLN A 104 19.55 -23.57 -8.64
CA GLN A 104 18.27 -23.30 -9.30
C GLN A 104 17.09 -23.45 -8.32
N SER A 105 17.09 -24.48 -7.48
CA SER A 105 16.09 -24.67 -6.43
C SER A 105 16.08 -23.49 -5.45
N PHE A 106 17.25 -23.00 -5.05
CA PHE A 106 17.36 -21.81 -4.22
C PHE A 106 16.81 -20.56 -4.91
N LYS A 107 17.17 -20.33 -6.18
CA LYS A 107 16.65 -19.22 -6.98
C LYS A 107 15.12 -19.25 -7.10
N ILE A 108 14.54 -20.43 -7.32
CA ILE A 108 13.08 -20.61 -7.39
C ILE A 108 12.44 -20.20 -6.06
N GLN A 109 12.93 -20.70 -4.92
CA GLN A 109 12.40 -20.36 -3.59
C GLN A 109 12.46 -18.85 -3.29
N ILE A 110 13.56 -18.20 -3.67
CA ILE A 110 13.72 -16.75 -3.50
C ILE A 110 12.74 -15.98 -4.38
N ASN A 111 12.60 -16.38 -5.64
CA ASN A 111 11.66 -15.74 -6.55
C ASN A 111 10.21 -15.91 -6.08
N GLU A 112 9.82 -17.07 -5.57
CA GLU A 112 8.51 -17.31 -4.97
C GLU A 112 8.26 -16.38 -3.77
N ALA A 113 9.26 -16.22 -2.90
CA ALA A 113 9.16 -15.29 -1.77
C ALA A 113 8.98 -13.83 -2.23
N ILE A 114 9.79 -13.38 -3.20
CA ILE A 114 9.69 -12.03 -3.75
C ILE A 114 8.35 -11.81 -4.47
N HIS A 115 7.87 -12.80 -5.23
CA HIS A 115 6.55 -12.75 -5.88
C HIS A 115 5.43 -12.59 -4.87
N LYS A 116 5.48 -13.34 -3.77
CA LYS A 116 4.50 -13.20 -2.69
C LYS A 116 4.55 -11.80 -2.10
N MET A 117 5.73 -11.26 -1.79
CA MET A 117 5.87 -9.89 -1.28
C MET A 117 5.32 -8.85 -2.27
N ILE A 118 5.64 -8.95 -3.56
CA ILE A 118 5.11 -8.06 -4.60
C ILE A 118 3.59 -8.12 -4.62
N SER A 119 2.99 -9.32 -4.58
CA SER A 119 1.53 -9.48 -4.60
C SER A 119 0.87 -8.82 -3.39
N GLU A 120 1.39 -9.07 -2.19
CA GLU A 120 0.88 -8.47 -0.94
C GLU A 120 1.02 -6.94 -0.93
N PHE A 121 2.17 -6.41 -1.36
CA PHE A 121 2.38 -4.96 -1.43
C PHE A 121 1.53 -4.30 -2.51
N THR A 122 1.33 -4.98 -3.65
CA THR A 122 0.44 -4.50 -4.73
C THR A 122 -0.99 -4.40 -4.23
N TRP A 123 -1.49 -5.42 -3.52
CA TRP A 123 -2.82 -5.37 -2.93
C TRP A 123 -2.96 -4.19 -1.96
N ARG A 124 -1.96 -3.96 -1.09
CA ARG A 124 -1.97 -2.81 -0.15
C ARG A 124 -1.94 -1.47 -0.88
N PHE A 125 -1.09 -1.33 -1.89
CA PHE A 125 -1.02 -0.16 -2.75
C PHE A 125 -2.39 0.13 -3.37
N GLU A 126 -3.04 -0.86 -3.98
CA GLU A 126 -4.35 -0.70 -4.59
C GLU A 126 -5.41 -0.28 -3.57
N LYS A 127 -5.41 -0.85 -2.36
CA LYS A 127 -6.36 -0.43 -1.31
C LYS A 127 -6.15 1.03 -0.90
N LEU A 128 -4.91 1.45 -0.65
CA LEU A 128 -4.59 2.84 -0.30
C LEU A 128 -4.92 3.80 -1.45
N HIS A 129 -4.50 3.45 -2.66
CA HIS A 129 -4.71 4.28 -3.85
C HIS A 129 -6.19 4.43 -4.18
N ASN A 130 -6.99 3.37 -4.04
CA ASN A 130 -8.44 3.43 -4.25
C ASN A 130 -9.14 4.31 -3.22
N ILE A 131 -8.67 4.33 -1.97
CA ILE A 131 -9.20 5.26 -0.95
C ILE A 131 -8.80 6.68 -1.31
N TYR A 132 -7.53 6.91 -1.64
CA TYR A 132 -7.05 8.21 -2.08
C TYR A 132 -7.87 8.76 -3.25
N ASN A 133 -8.02 8.02 -4.35
CA ASN A 133 -8.75 8.47 -5.54
C ASN A 133 -10.22 8.81 -5.24
N LEU A 134 -10.83 8.12 -4.29
CA LEU A 134 -12.22 8.36 -3.91
C LEU A 134 -12.41 9.68 -3.14
N PHE A 135 -11.41 10.11 -2.37
CA PHE A 135 -11.48 11.31 -1.54
C PHE A 135 -10.62 12.47 -2.08
N ASN A 136 -9.79 12.25 -3.11
CA ASN A 136 -8.81 13.24 -3.55
C ASN A 136 -9.46 14.54 -4.02
N PHE A 137 -10.64 14.48 -4.63
CA PHE A 137 -11.36 15.68 -5.08
C PHE A 137 -11.73 16.65 -3.95
N LEU A 138 -11.71 16.21 -2.68
CA LEU A 138 -12.03 17.03 -1.51
C LEU A 138 -10.83 17.84 -1.00
N THR A 139 -10.02 18.40 -1.89
CA THR A 139 -8.96 19.35 -1.53
C THR A 139 -9.34 20.76 -1.98
N VAL A 140 -8.78 21.80 -1.35
CA VAL A 140 -9.03 23.19 -1.78
C VAL A 140 -8.62 23.39 -3.24
N GLU A 141 -7.50 22.80 -3.64
CA GLU A 141 -7.00 22.85 -5.01
C GLU A 141 -7.97 22.16 -5.99
N ASP A 142 -8.40 20.93 -5.68
CA ASP A 142 -9.24 20.17 -6.61
C ASP A 142 -10.69 20.70 -6.66
N ILE A 143 -11.25 21.16 -5.55
CA ILE A 143 -12.59 21.78 -5.51
C ILE A 143 -12.62 23.07 -6.34
N THR A 144 -11.55 23.85 -6.33
CA THR A 144 -11.47 25.10 -7.13
C THR A 144 -11.21 24.80 -8.60
N LYS A 145 -10.40 23.78 -8.89
CA LYS A 145 -10.02 23.37 -10.24
C LYS A 145 -11.13 22.69 -11.04
N TYR A 146 -11.86 21.74 -10.43
CA TYR A 146 -12.83 20.91 -11.15
C TYR A 146 -14.12 21.67 -11.49
N SER A 147 -14.79 21.27 -12.57
CA SER A 147 -16.11 21.79 -12.92
C SER A 147 -17.19 21.31 -11.93
N VAL A 148 -18.37 21.93 -11.96
CA VAL A 148 -19.52 21.50 -11.13
C VAL A 148 -19.94 20.07 -11.51
N GLU A 149 -19.95 19.76 -12.80
CA GLU A 149 -20.30 18.44 -13.33
C GLU A 149 -19.29 17.36 -12.91
N GLU A 150 -17.99 17.68 -12.97
CA GLU A 150 -16.93 16.77 -12.53
C GLU A 150 -17.03 16.49 -11.03
N LEU A 151 -17.20 17.53 -10.20
CA LEU A 151 -17.38 17.37 -8.76
C LEU A 151 -18.64 16.57 -8.43
N LYS A 152 -19.73 16.78 -9.16
CA LYS A 152 -20.96 16.03 -8.98
C LYS A 152 -20.78 14.55 -9.29
N LYS A 153 -19.98 14.21 -10.31
CA LYS A 153 -19.61 12.83 -10.61
C LYS A 153 -18.80 12.20 -9.48
N TYR A 154 -17.73 12.86 -9.02
CA TYR A 154 -16.93 12.35 -7.91
C TYR A 154 -17.72 12.20 -6.61
N ALA A 155 -18.61 13.17 -6.35
CA ALA A 155 -19.53 13.12 -5.21
C ALA A 155 -20.50 11.93 -5.32
N ALA A 156 -21.06 11.70 -6.50
CA ALA A 156 -21.95 10.55 -6.74
C ALA A 156 -21.20 9.23 -6.54
N ASP A 157 -20.00 9.08 -7.08
CA ASP A 157 -19.17 7.87 -6.92
C ASP A 157 -18.87 7.59 -5.43
N LEU A 158 -18.55 8.63 -4.65
CA LEU A 158 -18.37 8.55 -3.20
C LEU A 158 -19.66 8.14 -2.47
N CYS A 159 -20.79 8.77 -2.81
CA CYS A 159 -22.09 8.48 -2.19
C CYS A 159 -22.61 7.08 -2.52
N ILE A 160 -22.36 6.57 -3.74
CA ILE A 160 -22.72 5.19 -4.11
C ILE A 160 -21.95 4.20 -3.23
N LYS A 161 -20.65 4.43 -3.04
CA LYS A 161 -19.79 3.55 -2.24
C LYS A 161 -20.12 3.58 -0.75
N TYR A 162 -20.52 4.74 -0.23
CA TYR A 162 -20.89 4.94 1.17
C TYR A 162 -22.36 5.31 1.34
N SER A 163 -23.26 4.68 0.60
CA SER A 163 -24.69 5.03 0.57
C SER A 163 -25.42 4.84 1.90
N ALA A 164 -24.91 3.95 2.75
CA ALA A 164 -25.40 3.76 4.11
C ALA A 164 -25.01 4.92 5.05
N ASP A 165 -23.94 5.65 4.73
CA ASP A 165 -23.38 6.70 5.58
C ASP A 165 -23.64 8.11 5.03
N ILE A 166 -23.67 8.27 3.69
CA ILE A 166 -23.70 9.54 2.98
C ILE A 166 -25.00 9.69 2.18
N ASN A 167 -25.82 10.68 2.54
CA ASN A 167 -26.97 11.09 1.73
C ASN A 167 -26.47 11.91 0.52
N ALA A 168 -26.72 11.43 -0.69
CA ALA A 168 -26.23 12.06 -1.92
C ALA A 168 -26.75 13.48 -2.15
N THR A 169 -28.01 13.75 -1.80
CA THR A 169 -28.64 15.06 -2.01
C THR A 169 -28.06 16.08 -1.03
N GLU A 170 -27.92 15.71 0.24
CA GLU A 170 -27.35 16.58 1.27
C GLU A 170 -25.86 16.83 1.01
N PHE A 171 -25.10 15.78 0.72
CA PHE A 171 -23.67 15.88 0.44
C PHE A 171 -23.37 16.79 -0.76
N TRP A 172 -24.15 16.70 -1.83
CA TRP A 172 -23.99 17.59 -2.97
C TRP A 172 -24.24 19.06 -2.60
N ALA A 173 -25.32 19.35 -1.88
CA ALA A 173 -25.62 20.72 -1.44
C ALA A 173 -24.53 21.30 -0.52
N GLU A 174 -23.97 20.48 0.37
CA GLU A 174 -22.82 20.83 1.20
C GLU A 174 -21.58 21.12 0.36
N LEU A 175 -21.28 20.27 -0.63
CA LEU A 175 -20.12 20.42 -1.51
C LEU A 175 -20.22 21.66 -2.42
N GLU A 176 -21.41 21.95 -2.93
CA GLU A 176 -21.68 23.14 -3.74
C GLU A 176 -21.48 24.42 -2.91
N THR A 177 -21.99 24.42 -1.68
CA THR A 177 -21.77 25.52 -0.72
C THR A 177 -20.27 25.68 -0.42
N LEU A 178 -19.57 24.57 -0.17
CA LEU A 178 -18.13 24.56 0.09
C LEU A 178 -17.34 25.13 -1.09
N LYS A 179 -17.70 24.75 -2.33
CA LYS A 179 -17.06 25.30 -3.54
C LYS A 179 -17.18 26.83 -3.59
N SER A 180 -18.35 27.39 -3.28
CA SER A 180 -18.53 28.85 -3.22
C SER A 180 -17.72 29.51 -2.12
N GLN A 181 -17.56 28.84 -0.96
CA GLN A 181 -16.80 29.36 0.19
C GLN A 181 -15.29 29.29 0.00
N VAL A 182 -14.77 28.25 -0.65
CA VAL A 182 -13.33 28.05 -0.86
C VAL A 182 -12.76 29.10 -1.82
N VAL A 183 -13.59 29.68 -2.70
CA VAL A 183 -13.20 30.81 -3.56
C VAL A 183 -12.94 32.08 -2.74
N ALA A 184 -13.49 32.21 -1.54
CA ALA A 184 -13.21 33.32 -0.63
C ALA A 184 -11.88 33.07 0.10
N PRO A 185 -10.79 33.80 -0.23
CA PRO A 185 -9.43 33.45 0.21
C PRO A 185 -9.28 33.43 1.73
N GLU A 186 -10.09 34.21 2.46
CA GLU A 186 -9.97 34.43 3.89
C GLU A 186 -10.32 33.22 4.77
N LEU A 187 -11.10 32.26 4.25
CA LEU A 187 -11.65 31.14 5.05
C LEU A 187 -10.71 29.92 5.19
N PHE A 188 -9.83 29.67 4.21
CA PHE A 188 -9.05 28.42 4.13
C PHE A 188 -7.52 28.64 4.02
N VAL A 189 -7.01 29.81 4.40
CA VAL A 189 -5.59 30.24 4.28
C VAL A 189 -4.57 29.29 4.97
N LYS A 190 -4.98 28.42 5.90
CA LYS A 190 -4.02 27.60 6.67
C LYS A 190 -3.72 26.26 6.00
N CYS A 191 -2.43 25.98 5.95
CA CYS A 191 -1.71 24.74 5.60
C CYS A 191 -2.44 23.41 5.94
N GLU A 192 -3.37 23.41 6.89
CA GLU A 192 -4.23 22.28 7.22
C GLU A 192 -5.08 21.80 6.03
N CYS A 193 -5.45 22.62 5.04
CA CYS A 193 -6.38 22.22 3.96
C CYS A 193 -5.72 21.54 2.74
N GLN A 194 -4.44 21.18 2.82
CA GLN A 194 -3.72 20.53 1.70
C GLN A 194 -4.15 19.07 1.47
N SER A 195 -4.85 18.46 2.43
CA SER A 195 -5.41 17.11 2.30
C SER A 195 -6.92 17.13 2.50
N SER A 196 -7.60 16.10 2.01
CA SER A 196 -9.05 15.97 2.19
C SER A 196 -9.47 15.92 3.65
N LEU A 197 -8.75 15.16 4.48
CA LEU A 197 -8.99 15.14 5.93
C LEU A 197 -8.76 16.51 6.57
N GLY A 198 -7.74 17.21 6.12
CA GLY A 198 -7.40 18.54 6.60
C GLY A 198 -8.48 19.58 6.30
N LEU A 199 -9.01 19.58 5.07
CA LEU A 199 -10.16 20.42 4.70
C LEU A 199 -11.39 20.09 5.55
N LEU A 200 -11.70 18.81 5.73
CA LEU A 200 -12.84 18.38 6.54
C LEU A 200 -12.69 18.79 8.02
N GLN A 201 -11.47 18.73 8.56
CA GLN A 201 -11.18 19.24 9.90
C GLN A 201 -11.34 20.76 10.00
N ALA A 202 -10.92 21.51 8.98
CA ALA A 202 -11.09 22.96 8.92
C ALA A 202 -12.57 23.35 8.89
N VAL A 203 -13.37 22.70 8.03
CA VAL A 203 -14.84 22.89 7.96
C VAL A 203 -15.49 22.61 9.32
N LYS A 204 -15.06 21.54 10.01
CA LYS A 204 -15.55 21.22 11.34
C LYS A 204 -15.19 22.29 12.38
N LYS A 205 -13.96 22.81 12.38
CA LYS A 205 -13.51 23.86 13.32
C LYS A 205 -14.29 25.17 13.17
N GLN A 206 -14.74 25.49 11.96
CA GLN A 206 -15.53 26.70 11.70
C GLN A 206 -16.97 26.63 12.26
N ASN A 207 -17.45 25.45 12.68
CA ASN A 207 -18.79 25.26 13.26
C ASN A 207 -18.76 24.52 14.62
N PRO A 208 -18.25 25.15 15.70
CA PRO A 208 -18.10 24.49 17.00
C PRO A 208 -19.43 24.29 17.78
N ASP A 209 -20.45 25.15 17.60
CA ASP A 209 -21.64 25.25 18.46
C ASP A 209 -22.93 24.61 17.90
N ARG A 210 -22.86 23.50 17.15
CA ARG A 210 -24.07 22.70 16.86
C ARG A 210 -24.11 21.48 17.79
N PRO A 211 -24.93 21.49 18.87
CA PRO A 211 -25.13 20.32 19.71
C PRO A 211 -25.78 19.22 18.87
N TRP A 212 -25.17 18.05 18.83
CA TRP A 212 -25.58 16.87 18.06
C TRP A 212 -26.87 16.20 18.59
N ALA A 213 -27.59 16.84 19.52
CA ALA A 213 -28.80 16.33 20.14
C ALA A 213 -29.68 17.48 20.69
N VAL A 214 -30.20 18.36 19.84
CA VAL A 214 -31.46 19.08 20.13
C VAL A 214 -32.25 19.19 18.84
N GLN A 215 -33.22 18.29 18.69
CA GLN A 215 -34.36 18.48 17.80
C GLN A 215 -35.25 19.56 18.42
N GLU A 216 -35.37 20.71 17.78
CA GLU A 216 -36.65 21.42 17.61
C GLU A 216 -36.46 22.67 16.73
N ASN A 217 -37.11 22.61 15.57
CA ASN A 217 -37.60 23.77 14.80
C ASN A 217 -36.57 24.74 14.18
N ARG A 218 -35.77 24.24 13.21
CA ARG A 218 -35.46 24.84 11.88
C ARG A 218 -34.42 23.97 11.15
N ASN A 219 -34.62 23.78 9.84
CA ASN A 219 -33.96 22.86 8.89
C ASN A 219 -32.52 22.37 9.28
N PRO A 220 -32.33 21.12 9.79
CA PRO A 220 -31.14 20.74 10.57
C PRO A 220 -30.12 19.76 9.93
N GLN A 221 -29.99 19.66 8.61
CA GLN A 221 -29.11 18.64 7.98
C GLN A 221 -27.95 19.23 7.20
N GLN A 222 -26.88 19.66 7.89
CA GLN A 222 -25.77 20.30 7.18
C GLN A 222 -24.40 19.65 7.26
N PHE A 223 -24.14 18.62 8.08
CA PHE A 223 -22.85 17.89 8.05
C PHE A 223 -22.89 16.51 8.74
N GLN A 224 -24.08 15.95 9.04
CA GLN A 224 -24.24 14.74 9.88
C GLN A 224 -23.74 13.48 9.17
N HIS A 225 -23.99 13.38 7.87
CA HIS A 225 -23.74 12.17 7.08
C HIS A 225 -22.25 12.00 6.72
N LEU A 226 -21.58 13.09 6.34
CA LEU A 226 -20.14 13.12 6.07
C LEU A 226 -19.31 12.66 7.28
N LEU A 227 -19.72 13.06 8.49
CA LEU A 227 -19.03 12.71 9.73
C LEU A 227 -19.30 11.27 10.20
N LEU A 228 -20.49 10.73 9.92
CA LEU A 228 -20.83 9.32 10.21
C LEU A 228 -19.98 8.37 9.34
N ALA A 229 -19.86 8.69 8.05
CA ALA A 229 -19.02 7.94 7.10
C ALA A 229 -17.55 7.87 7.55
N ILE A 230 -17.02 8.98 8.05
CA ILE A 230 -15.64 9.06 8.54
C ILE A 230 -15.46 8.25 9.83
N LYS A 231 -16.40 8.34 10.79
CA LYS A 231 -16.33 7.55 12.05
C LYS A 231 -16.40 6.04 11.79
N ASN A 232 -17.27 5.62 10.86
CA ASN A 232 -17.44 4.21 10.52
C ASN A 232 -16.22 3.65 9.77
N ASN A 233 -15.54 4.47 8.96
CA ASN A 233 -14.27 4.07 8.32
C ASN A 233 -13.12 3.94 9.34
N ILE A 234 -12.98 4.87 10.29
CA ILE A 234 -11.90 4.84 11.30
C ILE A 234 -12.07 3.66 12.28
N LYS A 235 -13.31 3.29 12.63
CA LYS A 235 -13.58 2.11 13.47
C LYS A 235 -13.34 0.77 12.74
N ARG A 236 -13.55 0.72 11.42
CA ARG A 236 -13.30 -0.50 10.64
C ARG A 236 -11.81 -0.77 10.41
N THR A 237 -10.96 0.26 10.38
CA THR A 237 -9.50 0.11 10.23
C THR A 237 -8.76 -0.15 11.55
N SER A 238 -9.43 -0.11 12.70
CA SER A 238 -8.84 -0.35 14.03
C SER A 238 -9.22 -1.69 14.66
N LEU A 239 -9.97 -2.54 13.93
CA LEU A 239 -10.42 -3.87 14.36
C LEU A 239 -9.97 -5.01 13.41
N THR A 240 -8.98 -4.74 12.54
CA THR A 240 -8.29 -5.74 11.70
C THR A 240 -6.80 -5.46 11.72
#